data_AF-A0A3L5TTB4-F1
#
_entry.id   AF-A0A3L5TTB4-F1
#
_cell.length_a   1.000
_cell.length_b   1.000
_cell.length_c   1.000
_cell.angle_alpha   90.00
_cell.angle_beta   90.00
_cell.angle_gamma   90.00
#
_symmetry.space_group_name_H-M   'P 1'
#
loop_
_entity.id
_entity.type
_entity.pdbx_description
1 polymer ?
#
loop_
_entity_poly.entity_id
_entity_poly.type
_entity_poly.pdbx_seq_one_letter_code
_entity_poly.pdbx_strand_id
1 'polypeptide(L)'
;MLIMISVKFFYLLCAVVLVDGHGRLWVPPSRSSMFRKGFPTPPNYNDNQLSCGGFSHQWSTNGGKCGLCGDPYDQQQPRQNEAGGKYATGIISAHYTVGQVIDITVDVTANHKGWFEFRLCPNNDVKKPATQACLDKYLLQLADGSGTRDHIDTSVGYRTKQYILPTGLTCTQCVLQWKWHVGNSWGVSPNGRGCIGCGAQEEFYGCSDIAIEDPNGSVIQTTPKVAATTITTSITTSPTTTTTPMPTTTTTPTTTTTPTT
;
A
#
# COMPACT_ATOMS: atom_id res chain seq x y z
N MET A 1 -34.76 -57.24 -16.88
CA MET A 1 -35.44 -56.02 -16.41
C MET A 1 -34.37 -55.10 -15.85
N LEU A 2 -33.97 -54.08 -16.64
CA LEU A 2 -32.82 -53.21 -16.34
C LEU A 2 -33.13 -52.31 -15.13
N ILE A 3 -32.23 -52.30 -14.15
CA ILE A 3 -32.28 -51.39 -12.99
C ILE A 3 -31.73 -50.03 -13.45
N MET A 4 -32.60 -49.05 -13.64
CA MET A 4 -32.20 -47.66 -13.91
C MET A 4 -31.76 -47.00 -12.60
N ILE A 5 -30.45 -46.95 -12.37
CA ILE A 5 -29.86 -46.12 -11.30
C ILE A 5 -29.84 -44.68 -11.80
N SER A 6 -30.80 -43.88 -11.36
CA SER A 6 -30.85 -42.44 -11.66
C SER A 6 -29.78 -41.71 -10.84
N VAL A 7 -28.61 -41.46 -11.44
CA VAL A 7 -27.57 -40.62 -10.84
C VAL A 7 -28.03 -39.16 -10.91
N LYS A 8 -28.58 -38.63 -9.81
CA LYS A 8 -28.87 -37.20 -9.69
C LYS A 8 -27.56 -36.46 -9.41
N PHE A 9 -26.98 -35.85 -10.45
CA PHE A 9 -25.91 -34.87 -10.30
C PHE A 9 -26.48 -33.63 -9.60
N PHE A 10 -26.24 -33.52 -8.30
CA PHE A 10 -26.51 -32.29 -7.55
C PHE A 10 -25.37 -31.32 -7.88
N TYR A 11 -25.60 -30.42 -8.82
CA TYR A 11 -24.71 -29.28 -9.02
C TYR A 11 -24.84 -28.38 -7.79
N LEU A 12 -23.96 -28.58 -6.81
CA LEU A 12 -23.76 -27.63 -5.73
C LEU A 12 -23.19 -26.36 -6.38
N LEU A 13 -24.06 -25.41 -6.67
CA LEU A 13 -23.69 -24.05 -7.05
C LEU A 13 -22.94 -23.47 -5.84
N CYS A 14 -21.61 -23.63 -5.81
CA CYS A 14 -20.75 -22.89 -4.90
C CYS A 14 -20.89 -21.41 -5.27
N ALA A 15 -21.89 -20.75 -4.68
CA ALA A 15 -21.91 -19.30 -4.59
C ALA A 15 -20.70 -18.92 -3.74
N VAL A 16 -19.56 -18.68 -4.40
CA VAL A 16 -18.45 -17.95 -3.81
C VAL A 16 -19.00 -16.55 -3.64
N VAL A 17 -19.62 -16.29 -2.48
CA VAL A 17 -20.03 -14.95 -2.11
C VAL A 17 -18.72 -14.20 -1.91
N LEU A 18 -18.31 -13.46 -2.95
CA LEU A 18 -17.33 -12.40 -2.82
C LEU A 18 -18.02 -11.32 -1.98
N VAL A 19 -18.05 -11.53 -0.68
CA VAL A 19 -18.27 -10.42 0.25
C VAL A 19 -17.07 -9.49 0.01
N ASP A 20 -17.32 -8.19 -0.10
CA ASP A 20 -16.32 -7.13 -0.28
C ASP A 20 -16.08 -6.44 1.08
N GLY A 21 -14.81 -6.20 1.39
CA GLY A 21 -14.41 -5.59 2.65
C GLY A 21 -14.85 -4.15 2.63
N HIS A 22 -15.13 -3.56 3.78
CA HIS A 22 -15.46 -2.15 3.79
C HIS A 22 -14.90 -1.49 5.03
N GLY A 23 -14.11 -0.45 4.84
CA GLY A 23 -13.58 0.33 5.95
C GLY A 23 -13.01 1.66 5.48
N ARG A 24 -12.87 2.58 6.42
CA ARG A 24 -12.35 3.93 6.18
C ARG A 24 -11.42 4.37 7.30
N LEU A 25 -10.37 5.10 6.95
CA LEU A 25 -9.54 5.79 7.92
C LEU A 25 -10.34 6.98 8.51
N TRP A 26 -10.61 6.90 9.81
CA TRP A 26 -11.57 7.76 10.51
C TRP A 26 -10.91 8.85 11.37
N VAL A 27 -9.77 8.53 12.00
CA VAL A 27 -8.95 9.48 12.77
C VAL A 27 -7.47 9.24 12.46
N PRO A 28 -6.70 10.25 12.01
CA PRO A 28 -7.23 11.46 11.37
C PRO A 28 -8.10 11.05 10.16
N PRO A 29 -9.18 11.79 9.80
CA PRO A 29 -10.07 11.36 8.73
C PRO A 29 -9.32 11.34 7.38
N SER A 30 -9.53 10.31 6.57
CA SER A 30 -9.02 10.32 5.19
C SER A 30 -9.69 11.41 4.37
N ARG A 31 -9.05 11.84 3.27
CA ARG A 31 -9.57 12.78 2.26
C ARG A 31 -11.04 12.50 1.90
N SER A 32 -11.37 11.24 1.60
CA SER A 32 -12.75 10.83 1.30
C SER A 32 -13.70 10.88 2.50
N SER A 33 -13.21 10.79 3.74
CA SER A 33 -14.01 10.79 4.97
C SER A 33 -14.15 12.16 5.64
N MET A 34 -13.41 13.17 5.20
CA MET A 34 -13.36 14.50 5.83
C MET A 34 -14.76 15.15 5.94
N PHE A 35 -15.62 14.98 4.95
CA PHE A 35 -16.98 15.55 4.98
C PHE A 35 -17.82 15.01 6.16
N ARG A 36 -17.60 13.76 6.58
CA ARG A 36 -18.30 13.15 7.74
C ARG A 36 -17.87 13.76 9.06
N LYS A 37 -16.75 14.49 9.06
CA LYS A 37 -16.20 15.21 10.22
C LYS A 37 -16.46 16.72 10.16
N GLY A 38 -17.32 17.16 9.23
CA GLY A 38 -17.72 18.57 9.11
C GLY A 38 -16.72 19.45 8.36
N PHE A 39 -15.67 18.90 7.77
CA PHE A 39 -14.79 19.68 6.90
C PHE A 39 -15.52 20.08 5.60
N PRO A 40 -15.20 21.24 5.02
CA PRO A 40 -15.81 21.73 3.78
C PRO A 40 -15.21 21.03 2.54
N THR A 41 -15.34 19.71 2.47
CA THR A 41 -14.84 18.86 1.38
C THR A 41 -15.99 18.21 0.62
N PRO A 42 -15.85 17.93 -0.69
CA PRO A 42 -16.87 17.20 -1.44
C PRO A 42 -17.21 15.86 -0.77
N PRO A 43 -18.49 15.51 -0.61
CA PRO A 43 -18.87 14.24 0.00
C PRO A 43 -18.48 13.06 -0.90
N ASN A 44 -17.93 12.01 -0.30
CA ASN A 44 -17.82 10.69 -0.89
C ASN A 44 -18.63 9.71 -0.03
N TYR A 45 -19.83 9.34 -0.47
CA TYR A 45 -20.68 8.42 0.32
C TYR A 45 -20.16 6.98 0.34
N ASN A 46 -19.25 6.63 -0.57
CA ASN A 46 -18.56 5.34 -0.67
C ASN A 46 -17.11 5.45 -0.13
N ASP A 47 -16.86 6.34 0.83
CA ASP A 47 -15.56 6.57 1.45
C ASP A 47 -14.98 5.36 2.21
N ASN A 48 -15.77 4.30 2.40
CA ASN A 48 -15.34 3.00 2.90
C ASN A 48 -15.02 1.95 1.82
N GLN A 49 -15.00 2.33 0.54
CA GLN A 49 -14.78 1.45 -0.62
C GLN A 49 -13.54 1.85 -1.44
N LEU A 50 -12.52 2.43 -0.79
CA LEU A 50 -11.25 2.76 -1.45
C LEU A 50 -10.38 1.50 -1.59
N SER A 51 -10.90 0.53 -2.35
CA SER A 51 -10.44 -0.86 -2.48
C SER A 51 -9.57 -1.12 -3.72
N CYS A 52 -8.85 -0.11 -4.21
CA CYS A 52 -8.03 -0.21 -5.43
C CYS A 52 -8.84 -0.54 -6.71
N GLY A 53 -10.16 -0.28 -6.69
CA GLY A 53 -11.10 -0.70 -7.74
C GLY A 53 -11.70 -2.10 -7.55
N GLY A 54 -11.49 -2.71 -6.38
CA GLY A 54 -11.94 -4.06 -6.04
C GLY A 54 -10.92 -5.14 -6.38
N PHE A 55 -11.01 -6.29 -5.71
CA PHE A 55 -10.05 -7.40 -5.81
C PHE A 55 -9.67 -7.76 -7.26
N SER A 56 -10.65 -8.07 -8.10
CA SER A 56 -10.37 -8.52 -9.48
C SER A 56 -9.71 -7.43 -10.31
N HIS A 57 -10.10 -6.17 -10.13
CA HIS A 57 -9.54 -5.06 -10.89
C HIS A 57 -8.08 -4.80 -10.47
N GLN A 58 -7.81 -4.84 -9.17
CA GLN A 58 -6.45 -4.73 -8.65
C GLN A 58 -5.54 -5.85 -9.18
N TRP A 59 -5.93 -7.11 -9.00
CA TRP A 59 -5.03 -8.25 -9.23
C TRP A 59 -5.01 -8.73 -10.68
N SER A 60 -6.17 -8.83 -11.33
CA SER A 60 -6.28 -9.36 -12.69
C SER A 60 -6.01 -8.29 -13.75
N THR A 61 -6.49 -7.06 -13.56
CA THR A 61 -6.33 -5.98 -14.54
C THR A 61 -5.04 -5.18 -14.29
N ASN A 62 -4.81 -4.77 -13.04
CA ASN A 62 -3.74 -3.84 -12.69
C ASN A 62 -2.46 -4.52 -12.17
N GLY A 63 -2.38 -5.85 -12.20
CA GLY A 63 -1.19 -6.61 -11.81
C GLY A 63 -0.80 -6.41 -10.34
N GLY A 64 -1.81 -6.30 -9.46
CA GLY A 64 -1.66 -6.06 -8.02
C GLY A 64 -1.47 -4.61 -7.64
N LYS A 65 -1.39 -3.68 -8.60
CA LYS A 65 -1.13 -2.26 -8.33
C LYS A 65 -2.39 -1.54 -7.85
N CYS A 66 -2.17 -0.58 -6.96
CA CYS A 66 -3.21 0.29 -6.40
C CYS A 66 -2.79 1.76 -6.52
N GLY A 67 -3.76 2.68 -6.59
CA GLY A 67 -3.51 4.11 -6.37
C GLY A 67 -3.01 4.36 -4.94
N LEU A 68 -2.25 5.42 -4.74
CA LEU A 68 -1.59 5.72 -3.45
C LEU A 68 -2.60 5.85 -2.31
N CYS A 69 -3.82 6.30 -2.63
CA CYS A 69 -4.87 6.57 -1.68
C CYS A 69 -6.12 5.71 -1.91
N GLY A 70 -5.96 4.56 -2.57
CA GLY A 70 -7.02 3.53 -2.71
C GLY A 70 -7.90 3.64 -3.94
N ASP A 71 -7.66 4.62 -4.80
CA ASP A 71 -8.25 4.69 -6.13
C ASP A 71 -7.75 3.54 -7.03
N PRO A 72 -8.51 3.13 -8.07
CA PRO A 72 -8.02 2.21 -9.10
C PRO A 72 -6.72 2.70 -9.72
N TYR A 73 -5.75 1.80 -9.91
CA TYR A 73 -4.43 2.18 -10.41
C TYR A 73 -4.48 2.79 -11.82
N ASP A 74 -5.36 2.30 -12.68
CA ASP A 74 -5.61 2.77 -14.05
C ASP A 74 -6.58 3.95 -14.15
N GLN A 75 -7.08 4.48 -13.02
CA GLN A 75 -7.88 5.70 -13.03
C GLN A 75 -7.07 6.86 -13.64
N GLN A 76 -7.73 7.66 -14.48
CA GLN A 76 -7.13 8.85 -15.08
C GLN A 76 -6.56 9.78 -14.01
N GLN A 77 -5.35 10.26 -14.25
CA GLN A 77 -4.66 11.19 -13.37
C GLN A 77 -5.21 12.62 -13.51
N PRO A 78 -5.29 13.40 -12.41
CA PRO A 78 -5.02 12.99 -11.03
C PRO A 78 -6.11 12.06 -10.49
N ARG A 79 -5.71 11.00 -9.75
CA ARG A 79 -6.69 10.15 -9.08
C ARG A 79 -7.46 10.94 -8.03
N GLN A 80 -8.69 10.54 -7.73
CA GLN A 80 -9.64 11.35 -6.96
C GLN A 80 -9.16 11.63 -5.54
N ASN A 81 -8.44 10.70 -4.92
CA ASN A 81 -7.89 10.85 -3.57
C ASN A 81 -6.41 11.24 -3.56
N GLU A 82 -5.79 11.55 -4.70
CA GLU A 82 -4.40 12.01 -4.83
C GLU A 82 -4.35 13.52 -5.13
N ALA A 83 -3.18 14.16 -4.97
CA ALA A 83 -3.05 15.61 -5.14
C ALA A 83 -3.56 16.10 -6.51
N GLY A 84 -4.38 17.15 -6.49
CA GLY A 84 -5.12 17.64 -7.67
C GLY A 84 -6.44 16.92 -7.95
N GLY A 85 -6.70 15.79 -7.27
CA GLY A 85 -7.96 15.06 -7.32
C GLY A 85 -9.08 15.71 -6.52
N LYS A 86 -10.31 15.28 -6.79
CA LYS A 86 -11.56 15.81 -6.20
C LYS A 86 -11.54 15.88 -4.67
N TYR A 87 -10.96 14.89 -3.99
CA TYR A 87 -10.99 14.78 -2.53
C TYR A 87 -9.68 15.27 -1.87
N ALA A 88 -8.61 15.49 -2.64
CA ALA A 88 -7.36 16.06 -2.14
C ALA A 88 -7.43 17.60 -2.12
N THR A 89 -8.24 18.13 -1.20
CA THR A 89 -8.51 19.58 -1.09
C THR A 89 -7.37 20.39 -0.47
N GLY A 90 -6.35 19.72 0.08
CA GLY A 90 -5.21 20.36 0.74
C GLY A 90 -5.49 20.85 2.17
N ILE A 91 -6.66 20.52 2.73
CA ILE A 91 -6.99 20.86 4.12
C ILE A 91 -6.23 19.92 5.07
N ILE A 92 -5.53 20.51 6.04
CA ILE A 92 -4.90 19.76 7.13
C ILE A 92 -5.98 19.28 8.11
N SER A 93 -6.12 17.97 8.24
CA SER A 93 -7.16 17.31 9.02
C SER A 93 -6.81 17.11 10.49
N ALA A 94 -5.52 17.16 10.84
CA ALA A 94 -5.03 17.05 12.21
C ALA A 94 -3.63 17.67 12.34
N HIS A 95 -3.33 18.19 13.54
CA HIS A 95 -2.01 18.72 13.91
C HIS A 95 -1.45 17.88 15.05
N TYR A 96 -0.16 17.55 14.95
CA TYR A 96 0.57 16.77 15.93
C TYR A 96 1.95 17.38 16.19
N THR A 97 2.64 16.82 17.16
CA THR A 97 4.02 17.20 17.51
C THR A 97 5.00 16.07 17.23
N VAL A 98 6.26 16.42 16.98
CA VAL A 98 7.33 15.43 16.76
C VAL A 98 7.41 14.41 17.90
N GLY A 99 7.55 13.12 17.57
CA GLY A 99 7.63 12.06 18.56
C GLY A 99 6.33 11.71 19.30
N GLN A 100 5.22 12.40 18.99
CA GLN A 100 3.94 12.19 19.68
C GLN A 100 3.40 10.77 19.46
N VAL A 101 2.88 10.17 20.54
CA VAL A 101 1.99 9.01 20.45
C VAL A 101 0.60 9.50 20.07
N ILE A 102 0.10 9.03 18.93
CA ILE A 102 -1.20 9.43 18.38
C ILE A 102 -2.16 8.25 18.31
N ASP A 103 -3.44 8.54 18.54
CA ASP A 103 -4.51 7.58 18.26
C ASP A 103 -4.83 7.62 16.76
N ILE A 104 -4.78 6.45 16.12
CA ILE A 104 -5.29 6.25 14.76
C ILE A 104 -6.51 5.34 14.85
N THR A 105 -7.61 5.77 14.24
CA THR A 105 -8.88 5.02 14.24
C THR A 105 -9.28 4.65 12.82
N VAL A 106 -9.58 3.38 12.61
CA VAL A 106 -10.21 2.85 11.39
C VAL A 106 -11.64 2.44 11.74
N ASP A 107 -12.60 2.86 10.93
CA ASP A 107 -13.97 2.37 10.99
C ASP A 107 -14.13 1.18 10.03
N VAL A 108 -14.31 -0.02 10.59
CA VAL A 108 -14.50 -1.26 9.83
C VAL A 108 -15.99 -1.54 9.72
N THR A 109 -16.56 -1.29 8.54
CA THR A 109 -17.99 -1.50 8.28
C THR A 109 -18.34 -2.91 7.80
N ALA A 110 -17.40 -3.62 7.18
CA ALA A 110 -17.50 -5.04 6.85
C ALA A 110 -16.12 -5.68 6.99
N ASN A 111 -15.95 -6.57 7.98
CA ASN A 111 -14.63 -7.08 8.39
C ASN A 111 -14.19 -8.31 7.58
N HIS A 112 -13.01 -8.21 6.95
CA HIS A 112 -12.36 -9.28 6.18
C HIS A 112 -11.02 -9.77 6.76
N LYS A 113 -10.82 -9.62 8.07
CA LYS A 113 -9.60 -10.03 8.79
C LYS A 113 -8.35 -9.32 8.22
N GLY A 114 -7.18 -9.90 8.42
CA GLY A 114 -5.92 -9.36 7.92
C GLY A 114 -5.30 -8.37 8.89
N TRP A 115 -4.75 -7.28 8.37
CA TRP A 115 -4.01 -6.32 9.19
C TRP A 115 -3.99 -4.92 8.59
N PHE A 116 -3.83 -3.93 9.46
CA PHE A 116 -3.57 -2.54 9.08
C PHE A 116 -2.08 -2.21 9.17
N GLU A 117 -1.61 -1.36 8.26
CA GLU A 117 -0.31 -0.69 8.31
C GLU A 117 -0.52 0.81 8.07
N PHE A 118 0.35 1.62 8.67
CA PHE A 118 0.31 3.08 8.52
C PHE A 118 1.68 3.59 8.12
N ARG A 119 1.72 4.40 7.06
CA ARG A 119 2.94 5.03 6.54
C ARG A 119 2.79 6.53 6.52
N LEU A 120 3.92 7.23 6.59
CA LEU A 120 3.95 8.68 6.61
C LEU A 120 4.87 9.22 5.52
N CYS A 121 4.52 10.34 4.90
CA CYS A 121 5.42 11.05 3.99
C CYS A 121 5.41 12.55 4.29
N PRO A 122 6.55 13.18 4.65
CA PRO A 122 6.66 14.63 4.83
C PRO A 122 6.68 15.35 3.47
N ASN A 123 5.51 15.49 2.87
CA ASN A 123 5.34 15.89 1.47
C ASN A 123 5.44 17.42 1.27
N ASN A 124 4.98 18.22 2.24
CA ASN A 124 5.12 19.68 2.33
C ASN A 124 4.55 20.49 1.15
N ASP A 125 3.77 19.87 0.28
CA ASP A 125 3.11 20.52 -0.85
C ASP A 125 1.81 19.78 -1.21
N VAL A 126 0.67 20.36 -0.84
CA VAL A 126 -0.67 19.80 -1.11
C VAL A 126 -0.99 19.62 -2.59
N LYS A 127 -0.28 20.31 -3.49
CA LYS A 127 -0.48 20.21 -4.95
C LYS A 127 0.40 19.14 -5.59
N LYS A 128 1.40 18.64 -4.86
CA LYS A 128 2.30 17.60 -5.35
C LYS A 128 1.88 16.23 -4.79
N PRO A 129 1.70 15.21 -5.64
CA PRO A 129 1.47 13.85 -5.15
C PRO A 129 2.65 13.36 -4.31
N ALA A 130 2.35 12.78 -3.15
CA ALA A 130 3.31 11.97 -2.42
C ALA A 130 3.69 10.73 -3.25
N THR A 131 4.77 10.05 -2.87
CA THR A 131 5.24 8.85 -3.55
C THR A 131 5.27 7.66 -2.60
N GLN A 132 5.08 6.45 -3.13
CA GLN A 132 5.20 5.24 -2.32
C GLN A 132 6.61 5.12 -1.71
N ALA A 133 7.65 5.50 -2.47
CA ALA A 133 9.02 5.54 -1.97
C ALA A 133 9.25 6.52 -0.80
N CYS A 134 8.44 7.58 -0.68
CA CYS A 134 8.48 8.46 0.49
C CYS A 134 7.77 7.81 1.68
N LEU A 135 6.58 7.25 1.45
CA LEU A 135 5.79 6.55 2.47
C LEU A 135 6.54 5.36 3.08
N ASP A 136 7.22 4.57 2.24
CA ASP A 136 7.96 3.38 2.67
C ASP A 136 9.16 3.70 3.56
N LYS A 137 9.66 4.96 3.58
CA LYS A 137 10.72 5.39 4.50
C LYS A 137 10.22 5.53 5.94
N TYR A 138 8.92 5.74 6.14
CA TYR A 138 8.36 6.06 7.45
C TYR A 138 7.13 5.19 7.73
N LEU A 139 7.35 3.88 7.79
CA LEU A 139 6.38 2.91 8.33
C LEU A 139 6.27 3.11 9.85
N LEU A 140 5.05 3.41 10.33
CA LEU A 140 4.80 3.73 11.73
C LEU A 140 4.80 2.48 12.60
N GLN A 141 5.35 2.62 13.81
CA GLN A 141 5.33 1.58 14.84
C GLN A 141 4.11 1.75 15.73
N LEU A 142 3.50 0.64 16.12
CA LEU A 142 2.56 0.62 17.22
C LEU A 142 3.27 1.04 18.51
N ALA A 143 2.61 1.86 19.32
CA ALA A 143 3.18 2.41 20.55
C ALA A 143 3.41 1.35 21.64
N ASP A 144 2.73 0.21 21.54
CA ASP A 144 2.91 -0.94 22.44
C ASP A 144 4.15 -1.80 22.11
N GLY A 145 4.89 -1.45 21.04
CA GLY A 145 6.09 -2.17 20.61
C GLY A 145 5.82 -3.49 19.88
N SER A 146 4.57 -3.81 19.53
CA SER A 146 4.20 -5.05 18.81
C SER A 146 4.61 -5.07 17.33
N GLY A 147 5.20 -3.99 16.82
CA GLY A 147 5.69 -3.86 15.45
C GLY A 147 4.86 -2.87 14.64
N THR A 148 4.61 -3.18 13.37
CA THR A 148 3.98 -2.24 12.40
C THR A 148 2.62 -2.69 11.89
N ARG A 149 2.22 -3.93 12.18
CA ARG A 149 0.98 -4.54 11.69
C ARG A 149 -0.01 -4.69 12.84
N ASP A 150 -1.11 -3.96 12.77
CA ASP A 150 -2.26 -4.19 13.66
C ASP A 150 -3.13 -5.28 13.07
N HIS A 151 -3.05 -6.49 13.64
CA HIS A 151 -3.89 -7.61 13.22
C HIS A 151 -5.31 -7.44 13.75
N ILE A 152 -6.28 -7.52 12.85
CA ILE A 152 -7.68 -7.37 13.22
C ILE A 152 -8.34 -8.72 13.47
N ASP A 153 -9.22 -8.76 14.47
CA ASP A 153 -10.13 -9.88 14.73
C ASP A 153 -11.33 -9.82 13.77
N THR A 154 -12.46 -10.42 14.15
CA THR A 154 -13.70 -10.42 13.35
C THR A 154 -14.68 -9.29 13.71
N SER A 155 -14.30 -8.36 14.57
CA SER A 155 -15.17 -7.25 15.01
C SER A 155 -15.39 -6.18 13.93
N VAL A 156 -16.56 -5.57 13.92
CA VAL A 156 -16.89 -4.38 13.13
C VAL A 156 -16.97 -3.14 14.03
N GLY A 157 -16.90 -1.95 13.43
CA GLY A 157 -16.95 -0.66 14.09
C GLY A 157 -15.59 0.02 14.20
N TYR A 158 -15.49 1.00 15.10
CA TYR A 158 -14.30 1.79 15.31
C TYR A 158 -13.21 0.99 16.03
N ARG A 159 -12.04 0.88 15.41
CA ARG A 159 -10.84 0.27 15.98
C ARG A 159 -9.77 1.33 16.12
N THR A 160 -9.35 1.60 17.35
CA THR A 160 -8.33 2.60 17.67
C THR A 160 -7.08 1.91 18.19
N LYS A 161 -5.93 2.33 17.66
CA LYS A 161 -4.60 1.92 18.12
C LYS A 161 -3.67 3.12 18.21
N GLN A 162 -2.69 3.02 19.09
CA GLN A 162 -1.69 4.05 19.29
C GLN A 162 -0.45 3.81 18.44
N TYR A 163 0.03 4.86 17.79
CA TYR A 163 1.22 4.85 16.94
C TYR A 163 2.17 5.96 17.35
N ILE A 164 3.47 5.70 17.22
CA ILE A 164 4.51 6.70 17.53
C ILE A 164 4.89 7.42 16.24
N LEU A 165 4.77 8.75 16.21
CA LEU A 165 5.29 9.57 15.13
C LEU A 165 6.83 9.63 15.19
N PRO A 166 7.55 9.65 14.04
CA PRO A 166 9.00 9.68 14.05
C PRO A 166 9.57 10.92 14.75
N THR A 167 10.61 10.72 15.57
CA THR A 167 11.34 11.83 16.20
C THR A 167 12.08 12.64 15.14
N GLY A 168 12.05 13.97 15.23
CA GLY A 168 12.76 14.87 14.32
C GLY A 168 12.15 15.00 12.93
N LEU A 169 10.97 14.42 12.68
CA LEU A 169 10.25 14.57 11.42
C LEU A 169 9.15 15.62 11.56
N THR A 170 9.35 16.77 10.92
CA THR A 170 8.34 17.84 10.81
C THR A 170 7.80 17.92 9.40
N CYS A 171 6.56 18.38 9.25
CA CYS A 171 5.95 18.66 7.96
C CYS A 171 4.82 19.67 8.08
N THR A 172 4.76 20.63 7.16
CA THR A 172 3.61 21.53 7.01
C THR A 172 2.42 20.79 6.39
N GLN A 173 2.70 19.76 5.61
CA GLN A 173 1.73 18.76 5.18
C GLN A 173 2.42 17.41 5.03
N CYS A 174 2.05 16.47 5.87
CA CYS A 174 2.33 15.05 5.71
C CYS A 174 1.14 14.35 5.06
N VAL A 175 1.44 13.30 4.29
CA VAL A 175 0.46 12.29 3.90
C VAL A 175 0.61 11.10 4.83
N LEU A 176 -0.41 10.84 5.65
CA LEU A 176 -0.57 9.60 6.40
C LEU A 176 -1.38 8.62 5.56
N GLN A 177 -0.77 7.51 5.13
CA GLN A 177 -1.43 6.44 4.37
C GLN A 177 -1.80 5.30 5.32
N TRP A 178 -3.09 5.02 5.44
CA TRP A 178 -3.61 3.75 5.91
C TRP A 178 -3.60 2.74 4.76
N LYS A 179 -3.15 1.54 5.06
CA LYS A 179 -3.33 0.33 4.24
C LYS A 179 -4.02 -0.72 5.08
N TRP A 180 -5.05 -1.35 4.54
CA TRP A 180 -5.60 -2.60 5.04
C TRP A 180 -5.36 -3.68 4.01
N HIS A 181 -4.59 -4.70 4.38
CA HIS A 181 -4.48 -5.92 3.60
C HIS A 181 -5.40 -6.95 4.25
N VAL A 182 -6.50 -7.30 3.57
CA VAL A 182 -7.46 -8.24 4.13
C VAL A 182 -6.87 -9.66 4.20
N GLY A 183 -7.59 -10.60 4.81
CA GLY A 183 -7.06 -11.94 5.06
C GLY A 183 -8.09 -13.06 4.99
N ASN A 184 -9.14 -12.91 4.19
CA ASN A 184 -10.22 -13.90 4.07
C ASN A 184 -10.18 -14.70 2.75
N SER A 185 -9.41 -14.27 1.74
CA SER A 185 -9.31 -15.00 0.48
C SER A 185 -8.36 -16.18 0.60
N TRP A 186 -8.71 -17.31 -0.02
CA TRP A 186 -7.78 -18.43 -0.19
C TRP A 186 -6.76 -18.09 -1.28
N GLY A 187 -5.50 -18.43 -1.05
CA GLY A 187 -4.47 -18.35 -2.07
C GLY A 187 -3.25 -19.17 -1.70
N VAL A 188 -2.17 -18.97 -2.45
CA VAL A 188 -0.93 -19.75 -2.31
C VAL A 188 0.15 -18.85 -1.73
N SER A 189 0.75 -19.29 -0.63
CA SER A 189 1.88 -18.61 0.00
C SER A 189 3.18 -18.82 -0.79
N PRO A 190 4.24 -18.02 -0.54
CA PRO A 190 5.49 -18.13 -1.32
C PRO A 190 6.17 -19.50 -1.31
N ASN A 191 5.88 -20.35 -0.32
CA ASN A 191 6.40 -21.72 -0.24
C ASN A 191 5.53 -22.75 -0.98
N GLY A 192 4.51 -22.32 -1.71
CA GLY A 192 3.60 -23.19 -2.47
C GLY A 192 2.44 -23.75 -1.65
N ARG A 193 2.34 -23.46 -0.35
CA ARG A 193 1.21 -23.94 0.49
C ARG A 193 -0.02 -23.07 0.30
N GLY A 194 -1.15 -23.72 0.05
CA GLY A 194 -2.47 -23.09 0.06
C GLY A 194 -2.96 -22.74 1.46
N CYS A 195 -3.46 -21.53 1.66
CA CYS A 195 -3.99 -21.03 2.93
C CYS A 195 -4.96 -19.86 2.75
N ILE A 196 -5.82 -19.66 3.75
CA ILE A 196 -6.63 -18.44 3.88
C ILE A 196 -5.71 -17.28 4.27
N GLY A 197 -5.87 -16.12 3.64
CA GLY A 197 -5.03 -14.94 3.84
C GLY A 197 -3.69 -14.99 3.09
N CYS A 198 -3.50 -15.98 2.22
CA CYS A 198 -2.27 -16.15 1.44
C CYS A 198 -2.46 -15.69 -0.01
N GLY A 199 -1.36 -15.29 -0.66
CA GLY A 199 -1.39 -14.79 -2.03
C GLY A 199 -2.08 -13.43 -2.14
N ALA A 200 -2.76 -13.20 -3.27
CA ALA A 200 -3.53 -11.98 -3.50
C ALA A 200 -4.67 -11.84 -2.49
N GLN A 201 -4.78 -10.67 -1.86
CA GLN A 201 -5.86 -10.30 -0.97
C GLN A 201 -6.39 -8.94 -1.39
N GLU A 202 -7.65 -8.65 -1.09
CA GLU A 202 -8.20 -7.31 -1.30
C GLU A 202 -7.44 -6.29 -0.44
N GLU A 203 -7.28 -5.09 -0.96
CA GLU A 203 -6.58 -4.03 -0.25
C GLU A 203 -7.40 -2.76 -0.22
N PHE A 204 -7.44 -2.12 0.94
CA PHE A 204 -8.04 -0.79 1.13
C PHE A 204 -6.97 0.20 1.51
N TYR A 205 -7.13 1.43 1.07
CA TYR A 205 -6.23 2.51 1.45
C TYR A 205 -7.02 3.76 1.81
N GLY A 206 -6.36 4.66 2.54
CA GLY A 206 -6.88 6.00 2.79
C GLY A 206 -5.73 6.94 3.11
N CYS A 207 -5.76 8.15 2.58
CA CYS A 207 -4.77 9.17 2.87
C CYS A 207 -5.38 10.30 3.68
N SER A 208 -4.70 10.72 4.75
CA SER A 208 -5.00 11.94 5.50
C SER A 208 -3.89 12.94 5.34
N ASP A 209 -4.25 14.21 5.17
CA ASP A 209 -3.32 15.33 5.21
C ASP A 209 -3.22 15.81 6.67
N ILE A 210 -2.03 15.73 7.27
CA ILE A 210 -1.77 16.12 8.67
C ILE A 210 -0.56 17.06 8.75
N ALA A 211 -0.41 17.81 9.84
CA ALA A 211 0.80 18.59 10.11
C ALA A 211 1.53 18.03 11.33
N ILE A 212 2.86 18.07 11.31
CA ILE A 212 3.70 17.70 12.44
C ILE A 212 4.67 18.85 12.70
N GLU A 213 4.53 19.45 13.87
CA GLU A 213 5.28 20.63 14.31
C GLU A 213 6.31 20.23 15.38
N ASP A 214 7.42 20.96 15.45
CA ASP A 214 8.34 20.90 16.59
C ASP A 214 8.09 22.11 17.49
N PRO A 215 7.44 21.94 18.66
CA PRO A 215 7.18 23.04 19.58
C PRO A 215 8.45 23.76 20.07
N ASN A 216 9.61 23.09 20.01
CA ASN A 216 10.89 23.63 20.46
C ASN A 216 11.72 24.25 19.32
N GLY A 217 11.17 24.32 18.10
CA GLY A 217 11.65 25.20 17.03
C GLY A 217 13.07 24.94 16.54
N SER A 218 13.67 23.78 16.79
CA SER A 218 14.90 23.43 16.10
C SER A 218 14.53 22.90 14.72
N VAL A 219 14.57 23.79 13.73
CA VAL A 219 14.49 23.45 12.30
C VAL A 219 15.70 22.57 11.95
N ILE A 220 15.70 21.31 12.37
CA ILE A 220 16.61 20.33 11.82
C ILE A 220 15.93 19.84 10.56
N GLN A 221 16.24 20.51 9.46
CA GLN A 221 15.97 20.02 8.12
C GLN A 221 16.81 18.75 7.94
N THR A 222 16.37 17.61 8.51
CA THR A 222 17.04 16.33 8.33
C THR A 222 16.74 15.84 6.92
N THR A 223 17.66 16.13 5.99
CA THR A 223 17.96 15.18 4.93
C THR A 223 18.21 13.82 5.59
N PRO A 224 17.59 12.72 5.12
CA PRO A 224 17.91 11.40 5.63
C PRO A 224 19.39 11.15 5.38
N LYS A 225 20.19 11.12 6.45
CA LYS A 225 21.56 10.65 6.41
C LYS A 225 21.51 9.16 6.08
N VAL A 226 21.55 8.84 4.78
CA VAL A 226 21.95 7.51 4.32
C VAL A 226 23.29 7.26 4.98
N ALA A 227 23.37 6.21 5.80
CA ALA A 227 24.62 5.74 6.34
C ALA A 227 25.51 5.35 5.14
N ALA A 228 26.42 6.26 4.75
CA ALA A 228 27.47 5.96 3.81
C ALA A 228 28.45 5.03 4.53
N THR A 229 28.31 3.72 4.28
CA THR A 229 29.33 2.74 4.62
C THR A 229 30.62 3.18 3.93
N THR A 230 31.57 3.65 4.73
CA THR A 230 32.92 4.00 4.27
C THR A 230 33.61 2.69 3.90
N ILE A 231 33.63 2.37 2.61
CA ILE A 231 34.52 1.33 2.09
C ILE A 231 35.91 1.93 2.09
N THR A 232 36.70 1.60 3.11
CA THR A 232 38.13 1.88 3.14
C THR A 232 38.80 1.00 2.09
N THR A 233 39.13 1.58 0.95
CA THR A 233 39.91 0.92 -0.10
C THR A 233 41.35 0.75 0.38
N SER A 234 41.68 -0.40 0.95
CA SER A 234 43.08 -0.80 1.19
C SER A 234 43.71 -1.21 -0.14
N ILE A 235 44.56 -0.34 -0.67
CA ILE A 235 45.36 -0.58 -1.87
C ILE A 235 46.41 -1.64 -1.52
N THR A 236 46.19 -2.88 -1.97
CA THR A 236 47.24 -3.91 -1.98
C THR A 236 47.69 -4.10 -3.42
N THR A 237 48.92 -3.69 -3.71
CA THR A 237 49.58 -3.89 -5.01
C THR A 237 49.86 -5.37 -5.24
N SER A 238 49.35 -5.93 -6.34
CA SER A 238 49.70 -7.25 -6.85
C SER A 238 50.08 -7.13 -8.33
N PRO A 239 51.08 -7.91 -8.82
CA PRO A 239 51.80 -7.57 -10.04
C PRO A 239 51.09 -7.99 -11.32
N THR A 240 51.37 -7.21 -12.36
CA THR A 240 50.92 -7.29 -13.75
C THR A 240 51.14 -8.69 -14.38
N THR A 241 50.07 -9.33 -14.83
CA THR A 241 50.11 -10.39 -15.85
C THR A 241 49.49 -9.91 -17.15
N THR A 242 50.33 -9.85 -18.18
CA THR A 242 50.02 -9.57 -19.58
C THR A 242 49.13 -10.68 -20.17
N THR A 243 47.99 -10.32 -20.76
CA THR A 243 47.21 -11.24 -21.62
C THR A 243 46.82 -10.59 -22.94
N THR A 244 47.23 -11.26 -24.00
CA THR A 244 47.08 -11.04 -25.45
C THR A 244 45.61 -10.97 -25.91
N PRO A 245 45.26 -10.28 -27.02
CA PRO A 245 43.88 -10.17 -27.48
C PRO A 245 43.36 -11.44 -28.17
N MET A 246 42.09 -11.79 -27.91
CA MET A 246 41.35 -12.89 -28.54
C MET A 246 40.59 -12.39 -29.80
N PRO A 247 40.40 -13.21 -30.86
CA PRO A 247 39.82 -12.76 -32.12
C PRO A 247 38.28 -12.82 -32.15
N THR A 248 37.69 -11.81 -32.78
CA THR A 248 36.24 -11.67 -33.05
C THR A 248 35.79 -12.66 -34.13
N THR A 249 34.73 -13.42 -33.88
CA THR A 249 34.07 -14.27 -34.89
C THR A 249 32.72 -13.68 -35.29
N THR A 250 32.60 -13.39 -36.59
CA THR A 250 31.40 -12.89 -37.27
C THR A 250 30.50 -14.07 -37.65
N THR A 251 29.21 -14.00 -37.33
CA THR A 251 28.20 -14.98 -37.79
C THR A 251 27.33 -14.38 -38.91
N THR A 252 27.34 -15.03 -40.07
CA THR A 252 26.50 -14.77 -41.26
C THR A 252 25.20 -15.58 -41.16
N PRO A 253 24.05 -15.09 -41.67
CA PRO A 253 22.77 -15.82 -41.61
C PRO A 253 22.62 -16.83 -42.76
N THR A 254 22.03 -18.00 -42.46
CA THR A 254 21.72 -19.05 -43.46
C THR A 254 20.20 -19.15 -43.65
N THR A 255 19.78 -19.07 -44.91
CA THR A 255 18.43 -19.27 -45.42
C THR A 255 18.02 -20.74 -45.40
N THR A 256 16.79 -21.04 -44.99
CA THR A 256 16.20 -22.39 -45.05
C THR A 256 15.16 -22.45 -46.17
N THR A 257 15.35 -23.38 -47.10
CA THR A 257 14.39 -23.78 -48.13
C THR A 257 13.58 -24.99 -47.67
N THR A 258 12.27 -24.95 -47.93
CA THR A 258 11.30 -26.04 -47.69
C THR A 258 11.25 -26.98 -48.89
N PRO A 259 11.16 -28.30 -48.71
CA PRO A 259 10.78 -29.22 -49.79
C PRO A 259 9.31 -29.66 -49.67
N THR A 260 8.69 -29.71 -50.85
CA THR A 260 7.35 -30.23 -51.16
C THR A 260 7.33 -31.76 -51.16
N THR A 261 6.34 -32.37 -50.53
CA THR A 261 5.59 -33.54 -51.02
C THR A 261 4.33 -33.73 -50.19
#